data_AF-A0A925L2F4-F1
#
_entry.id   AF-A0A925L2F4-F1
#
_cell.length_a   1.000
_cell.length_b   1.000
_cell.length_c   1.000
_cell.angle_alpha   90.00
_cell.angle_beta   90.00
_cell.angle_gamma   90.00
#
_symmetry.space_group_name_H-M   'P 1'
#
loop_
_entity.id
_entity.type
_entity.pdbx_description
1 polymer ?
#
loop_
_entity_poly.entity_id
_entity_poly.type
_entity_poly.pdbx_seq_one_letter_code
_entity_poly.pdbx_strand_id
1 'polypeptide(L)'
;MPQVTYPAFVRQSNGVTYICNGEVEAVFDTVADFAKAEPGQLLTPGIVAVNFERRGDLVLAISILDDGATQPIPEEEWPAYDAMIAKAADYAAMADQMAKPLYGVTDVVAARAILAQQVVGELERRTAILFAAYPAHERDTFERQLSEARTVIAAAGAPDAPATPLLSALLLDGETLADLAAAILAHADDFTATMGALLGAKRRHLAAIWAAGLEDLQTYDVAAGWPV
;
A
#
# COMPACT_ATOMS: atom_id res chain seq x y z
N MET A 1 27.49 9.61 6.81
CA MET A 1 28.02 9.69 5.43
C MET A 1 27.20 10.73 4.70
N PRO A 2 27.78 11.58 3.83
CA PRO A 2 26.99 12.53 3.05
C PRO A 2 26.02 11.74 2.16
N GLN A 3 24.75 12.14 2.18
CA GLN A 3 23.69 11.50 1.41
C GLN A 3 23.89 11.90 -0.05
N VAL A 4 24.29 10.96 -0.89
CA VAL A 4 24.46 11.19 -2.33
C VAL A 4 23.08 11.47 -2.93
N THR A 5 22.92 12.62 -3.57
CA THR A 5 21.66 13.07 -4.16
C THR A 5 21.70 12.87 -5.67
N TYR A 6 20.62 12.34 -6.25
CA TYR A 6 20.50 12.05 -7.69
C TYR A 6 19.38 12.90 -8.31
N PRO A 7 19.69 14.10 -8.80
CA PRO A 7 18.71 15.01 -9.38
C PRO A 7 18.45 14.72 -10.88
N ALA A 8 17.20 14.89 -11.30
CA ALA A 8 16.76 14.82 -12.69
C ALA A 8 15.61 15.82 -12.94
N PHE A 9 15.35 16.18 -14.20
CA PHE A 9 14.17 16.98 -14.54
C PHE A 9 13.52 16.52 -15.84
N VAL A 10 12.19 16.71 -15.92
CA VAL A 10 11.37 16.34 -17.07
C VAL A 10 10.55 17.55 -17.49
N ARG A 11 10.70 18.01 -18.74
CA ARG A 11 9.82 19.04 -19.30
C ARG A 11 8.52 18.39 -19.76
N GLN A 12 7.40 18.93 -19.29
CA GLN A 12 6.05 18.58 -19.71
C GLN A 12 5.39 19.78 -20.40
N SER A 13 4.24 19.56 -21.05
CA SER A 13 3.49 20.62 -21.74
C SER A 13 3.00 21.73 -20.80
N ASN A 14 2.90 21.46 -19.51
CA ASN A 14 2.41 22.35 -18.46
C ASN A 14 3.49 22.79 -17.44
N GLY A 15 4.76 22.38 -17.58
CA GLY A 15 5.75 22.65 -16.53
C GLY A 15 7.07 21.89 -16.65
N VAL A 16 7.98 22.11 -15.71
CA VAL A 16 9.20 21.32 -15.50
C VAL A 16 9.05 20.60 -14.17
N THR A 17 9.13 19.28 -14.19
CA THR A 17 9.14 18.46 -12.98
C THR A 17 10.58 18.21 -12.59
N TYR A 18 10.96 18.61 -11.38
CA TYR A 18 12.25 18.30 -10.77
C TYR A 18 12.09 17.10 -9.83
N ILE A 19 12.97 16.12 -10.01
CA ILE A 19 12.93 14.85 -9.30
C ILE A 19 14.27 14.68 -8.59
N CYS A 20 14.23 14.35 -7.31
CA CYS A 20 15.43 14.02 -6.54
C CYS A 20 15.22 12.71 -5.80
N ASN A 21 16.17 11.77 -5.92
CA ASN A 21 16.11 10.46 -5.27
C ASN A 21 14.80 9.69 -5.52
N GLY A 22 14.18 9.89 -6.69
CA GLY A 22 12.94 9.22 -7.07
C GLY A 22 11.64 9.92 -6.66
N GLU A 23 11.72 11.04 -5.92
CA GLU A 23 10.55 11.83 -5.54
C GLU A 23 10.47 13.13 -6.34
N VAL A 24 9.25 13.55 -6.68
CA VAL A 24 9.01 14.87 -7.27
C VAL A 24 9.22 15.92 -6.17
N GLU A 25 10.32 16.65 -6.25
CA GLU A 25 10.63 17.70 -5.27
C GLU A 25 9.96 19.03 -5.61
N ALA A 26 9.83 19.36 -6.90
CA ALA A 26 9.20 20.59 -7.33
C ALA A 26 8.61 20.48 -8.74
N VAL A 27 7.55 21.23 -8.99
CA VAL A 27 7.00 21.46 -10.33
C VAL A 27 7.04 22.96 -10.58
N PHE A 28 7.69 23.34 -11.68
CA PHE A 28 7.82 24.73 -12.10
C PHE A 28 6.92 24.96 -13.29
N ASP A 29 6.08 25.99 -13.24
CA ASP A 29 5.18 26.33 -14.35
C ASP A 29 5.98 26.67 -15.62
N THR A 30 7.14 27.31 -15.44
CA THR A 30 8.03 27.69 -16.53
C THR A 30 9.47 27.20 -16.32
N VAL A 31 10.19 27.06 -17.44
CA VAL A 31 11.63 26.74 -17.44
C VAL A 31 12.45 27.84 -16.77
N ALA A 32 12.01 29.10 -16.88
CA ALA A 32 12.68 30.24 -16.26
C ALA A 32 12.62 30.16 -14.73
N ASP A 33 11.51 29.68 -14.18
CA ASP A 33 11.34 29.50 -12.73
C ASP A 33 12.24 28.36 -12.21
N PHE A 34 12.36 27.27 -12.98
CA PHE A 34 13.30 26.19 -12.68
C PHE A 34 14.75 26.66 -12.69
N ALA A 35 15.20 27.37 -13.74
CA ALA A 35 16.59 27.84 -13.85
C ALA A 35 16.98 28.83 -12.74
N LYS A 36 16.01 29.59 -12.22
CA LYS A 36 16.20 30.49 -11.08
C LYS A 36 16.31 29.74 -9.75
N ALA A 37 15.57 28.65 -9.60
CA ALA A 37 15.57 27.83 -8.39
C ALA A 37 16.78 26.90 -8.32
N GLU A 38 17.20 26.34 -9.46
CA GLU A 38 18.27 25.32 -9.55
C GLU A 38 19.45 25.78 -10.43
N PRO A 39 20.16 26.89 -10.08
CA PRO A 39 21.21 27.47 -10.91
C PRO A 39 22.48 26.60 -11.05
N GLY A 40 22.58 25.51 -10.28
CA GLY A 40 23.70 24.56 -10.33
C GLY A 40 23.48 23.38 -11.28
N GLN A 41 22.26 23.19 -11.81
CA GLN A 41 21.88 22.10 -12.72
C GLN A 41 22.15 22.47 -14.21
N LEU A 42 23.20 23.24 -14.46
CA LEU A 42 23.45 23.88 -15.76
C LEU A 42 23.78 22.83 -16.84
N LEU A 43 22.88 22.74 -17.83
CA LEU A 43 23.21 22.27 -19.17
C LEU A 43 24.29 23.18 -19.78
N THR A 44 24.97 22.70 -20.84
CA THR A 44 26.01 23.45 -21.56
C THR A 44 25.53 24.88 -21.89
N PRO A 45 26.38 25.91 -21.77
CA PRO A 45 26.00 27.29 -22.06
C PRO A 45 25.27 27.42 -23.41
N GLY A 46 24.02 27.89 -23.37
CA GLY A 46 23.14 28.04 -24.54
C GLY A 46 21.95 27.08 -24.59
N ILE A 47 21.90 26.03 -23.75
CA ILE A 47 20.79 25.06 -23.75
C ILE A 47 19.92 25.28 -22.50
N VAL A 48 18.63 25.59 -22.70
CA VAL A 48 17.74 26.03 -21.61
C VAL A 48 16.68 24.98 -21.22
N ALA A 49 16.32 24.05 -22.12
CA ALA A 49 15.43 22.90 -21.84
C ALA A 49 15.48 21.85 -22.97
N VAL A 50 15.11 20.59 -22.67
CA VAL A 50 14.93 19.50 -23.64
C VAL A 50 13.46 19.10 -23.67
N ASN A 51 12.81 19.16 -24.83
CA ASN A 51 11.44 18.65 -25.04
C ASN A 51 11.51 17.41 -25.95
N PHE A 52 10.81 16.32 -25.59
CA PHE A 52 10.73 15.11 -26.41
C PHE A 52 9.30 14.55 -26.50
N GLU A 53 8.90 14.11 -27.69
CA GLU A 53 7.68 13.31 -27.91
C GLU A 53 8.09 11.85 -28.16
N ARG A 54 7.47 10.90 -27.45
CA ARG A 54 7.72 9.46 -27.61
C ARG A 54 6.41 8.74 -27.94
N ARG A 55 6.43 7.81 -28.91
CA ARG A 55 5.35 6.83 -29.15
C ARG A 55 5.93 5.42 -29.15
N GLY A 56 5.65 4.65 -28.10
CA GLY A 56 6.29 3.35 -27.87
C GLY A 56 7.79 3.54 -27.61
N ASP A 57 8.64 2.84 -28.36
CA ASP A 57 10.11 2.94 -28.25
C ASP A 57 10.72 4.01 -29.17
N LEU A 58 9.90 4.75 -29.93
CA LEU A 58 10.37 5.72 -30.91
C LEU A 58 10.35 7.14 -30.33
N VAL A 59 11.52 7.78 -30.27
CA VAL A 59 11.65 9.24 -30.04
C VAL A 59 11.33 9.95 -31.36
N LEU A 60 10.30 10.79 -31.36
CA LEU A 60 9.73 11.40 -32.57
C LEU A 60 10.27 12.79 -32.88
N ALA A 61 10.73 13.52 -31.86
CA ALA A 61 11.41 14.80 -32.02
C ALA A 61 12.14 15.16 -30.73
N ILE A 62 13.35 15.70 -30.86
CA ILE A 62 14.07 16.38 -29.77
C ILE A 62 14.25 17.82 -30.20
N SER A 63 13.78 18.76 -29.38
CA SER A 63 13.99 20.19 -29.64
C SER A 63 14.46 20.90 -28.39
N ILE A 64 15.34 21.87 -28.61
CA ILE A 64 15.83 22.78 -27.58
C ILE A 64 15.17 24.13 -27.74
N LEU A 65 14.93 24.81 -26.62
CA LEU A 65 14.59 26.22 -26.64
C LEU A 65 15.89 27.02 -26.48
N ASP A 66 16.29 27.71 -27.54
CA ASP A 66 17.44 28.63 -27.57
C ASP A 66 16.89 30.04 -27.80
N ASP A 67 17.12 30.94 -26.84
CA ASP A 67 16.63 32.33 -26.81
C ASP A 67 15.15 32.53 -27.22
N GLY A 68 14.27 31.67 -26.71
CA GLY A 68 12.82 31.74 -26.97
C GLY A 68 12.37 31.13 -28.31
N ALA A 69 13.29 30.56 -29.09
CA ALA A 69 12.98 29.82 -30.31
C ALA A 69 13.20 28.32 -30.12
N THR A 70 12.24 27.51 -30.60
CA THR A 70 12.38 26.05 -30.65
C THR A 70 13.26 25.67 -31.84
N GLN A 71 14.46 25.14 -31.56
CA GLN A 71 15.33 24.58 -32.57
C GLN A 71 15.28 23.05 -32.53
N PRO A 72 15.08 22.37 -33.68
CA PRO A 72 15.20 20.92 -33.73
C PRO A 72 16.66 20.54 -33.49
N ILE A 73 16.88 19.55 -32.63
CA ILE A 73 18.20 18.93 -32.49
C ILE A 73 18.43 18.02 -33.71
N PRO A 74 19.59 18.11 -34.39
CA PRO A 74 19.96 17.17 -35.45
C PRO A 74 19.89 15.71 -34.96
N GLU A 75 19.36 14.80 -35.79
CA GLU A 75 19.20 13.37 -35.44
C GLU A 75 20.51 12.71 -34.94
N GLU A 76 21.65 13.19 -35.42
CA GLU A 76 22.99 12.76 -35.04
C GLU A 76 23.35 13.05 -33.56
N GLU A 77 22.67 13.99 -32.91
CA GLU A 77 22.85 14.30 -31.49
C GLU A 77 21.82 13.61 -30.57
N TRP A 78 20.78 12.98 -31.14
CA TRP A 78 19.73 12.30 -30.38
C TRP A 78 20.23 11.21 -29.41
N PRO A 79 21.28 10.41 -29.72
CA PRO A 79 21.75 9.38 -28.79
C PRO A 79 22.17 9.91 -27.41
N ALA A 80 22.69 11.14 -27.33
CA ALA A 80 23.07 11.74 -26.05
C ALA A 80 21.85 12.10 -25.18
N TYR A 81 20.76 12.54 -25.81
CA TYR A 81 19.50 12.87 -25.14
C TYR A 81 18.68 11.62 -24.82
N ASP A 82 18.70 10.61 -25.68
CA ASP A 82 18.08 9.30 -25.42
C ASP A 82 18.74 8.63 -24.19
N ALA A 83 20.07 8.75 -24.04
CA ALA A 83 20.78 8.31 -22.85
C ALA A 83 20.37 9.07 -21.57
N MET A 84 19.98 10.35 -21.65
CA MET A 84 19.47 11.11 -20.52
C MET A 84 18.03 10.73 -20.17
N ILE A 85 17.18 10.47 -21.17
CA ILE A 85 15.79 10.00 -20.99
C ILE A 85 15.76 8.58 -20.42
N ALA A 86 16.63 7.69 -20.90
CA ALA A 86 16.81 6.35 -20.35
C ALA A 86 17.16 6.41 -18.86
N LYS A 87 18.05 7.31 -18.45
CA LYS A 87 18.36 7.52 -17.03
C LYS A 87 17.16 7.99 -16.21
N ALA A 88 16.29 8.85 -16.74
CA ALA A 88 15.08 9.24 -16.02
C ALA A 88 14.11 8.07 -15.80
N ALA A 89 13.98 7.17 -16.79
CA ALA A 89 13.23 5.93 -16.65
C ALA A 89 13.89 4.96 -15.65
N ASP A 90 15.23 4.86 -15.67
CA ASP A 90 15.99 4.07 -14.68
C ASP A 90 15.82 4.62 -13.26
N TYR A 91 15.75 5.95 -13.09
CA TYR A 91 15.49 6.57 -11.80
C TYR A 91 14.06 6.36 -11.31
N ALA A 92 13.06 6.37 -12.19
CA ALA A 92 11.69 6.01 -11.83
C ALA A 92 11.59 4.52 -11.41
N ALA A 93 12.27 3.62 -12.12
CA ALA A 93 12.36 2.22 -11.74
C ALA A 93 13.10 2.02 -10.41
N MET A 94 14.16 2.80 -10.15
CA MET A 94 14.82 2.86 -8.84
C MET A 94 13.89 3.39 -7.76
N ALA A 95 13.04 4.38 -8.03
CA ALA A 95 12.06 4.91 -7.08
C ALA A 95 11.06 3.84 -6.64
N ASP A 96 10.52 3.07 -7.59
CA ASP A 96 9.66 1.92 -7.29
C ASP A 96 10.38 0.87 -6.47
N GLN A 97 11.67 0.65 -6.74
CA GLN A 97 12.50 -0.26 -5.95
C GLN A 97 12.77 0.28 -4.54
N MET A 98 12.97 1.60 -4.39
CA MET A 98 13.15 2.32 -3.13
C MET A 98 11.91 2.32 -2.25
N ALA A 99 10.73 2.35 -2.88
CA ALA A 99 9.46 2.23 -2.18
C ALA A 99 9.23 0.82 -1.59
N LYS A 100 10.01 -0.19 -2.01
CA LYS A 100 9.89 -1.54 -1.45
C LYS A 100 10.39 -1.58 -0.01
N PRO A 101 9.73 -2.33 0.88
CA PRO A 101 10.04 -2.34 2.31
C PRO A 101 11.46 -2.79 2.65
N LEU A 102 12.07 -3.60 1.77
CA LEU A 102 13.40 -4.17 1.94
C LEU A 102 14.48 -3.50 1.08
N TYR A 103 14.20 -2.33 0.50
CA TYR A 103 15.22 -1.61 -0.26
C TYR A 103 16.47 -1.33 0.59
N GLY A 104 17.63 -1.66 0.05
CA GLY A 104 18.92 -1.49 0.75
C GLY A 104 19.14 -2.42 1.95
N VAL A 105 18.20 -3.33 2.24
CA VAL A 105 18.34 -4.31 3.32
C VAL A 105 19.18 -5.49 2.82
N THR A 106 20.39 -5.62 3.39
CA THR A 106 21.34 -6.69 3.04
C THR A 106 21.44 -7.77 4.11
N ASP A 107 20.76 -7.61 5.24
CA ASP A 107 20.77 -8.55 6.36
C ASP A 107 19.43 -9.28 6.47
N VAL A 108 19.49 -10.61 6.54
CA VAL A 108 18.30 -11.47 6.62
C VAL A 108 17.54 -11.28 7.94
N VAL A 109 18.24 -10.94 9.04
CA VAL A 109 17.57 -10.72 10.34
C VAL A 109 16.74 -9.43 10.29
N ALA A 110 17.32 -8.34 9.77
CA ALA A 110 16.60 -7.09 9.52
C ALA A 110 15.41 -7.29 8.57
N ALA A 111 15.60 -8.02 7.47
CA ALA A 111 14.52 -8.29 6.51
C ALA A 111 13.34 -9.02 7.16
N ARG A 112 13.61 -10.05 7.98
CA ARG A 112 12.55 -10.78 8.71
C ARG A 112 11.80 -9.89 9.68
N ALA A 113 12.50 -9.01 10.41
CA ALA A 113 11.87 -8.11 11.37
C ALA A 113 10.90 -7.14 10.67
N ILE A 114 11.32 -6.53 9.55
CA ILE A 114 10.49 -5.63 8.75
C ILE A 114 9.24 -6.34 8.25
N LEU A 115 9.40 -7.49 7.58
CA LEU A 115 8.26 -8.24 7.03
C LEU A 115 7.33 -8.76 8.13
N ALA A 116 7.86 -9.17 9.28
CA ALA A 116 7.03 -9.56 10.42
C ALA A 116 6.14 -8.42 10.93
N GLN A 117 6.66 -7.20 10.97
CA GLN A 117 5.87 -6.02 11.32
C GLN A 117 4.77 -5.75 10.27
N GLN A 118 5.08 -5.92 8.99
CA GLN A 118 4.06 -5.78 7.93
C GLN A 118 2.96 -6.83 8.03
N VAL A 119 3.30 -8.08 8.37
CA VAL A 119 2.31 -9.16 8.62
C VAL A 119 1.39 -8.79 9.78
N VAL A 120 1.92 -8.15 10.84
CA VAL A 120 1.10 -7.65 11.95
C VAL A 120 0.17 -6.53 11.48
N GLY A 121 0.68 -5.56 10.73
CA GLY A 121 -0.14 -4.47 10.20
C GLY A 121 -1.24 -4.95 9.25
N GLU A 122 -0.98 -5.96 8.43
CA GLU A 122 -1.98 -6.54 7.53
C GLU A 122 -3.06 -7.32 8.30
N LEU A 123 -2.68 -8.05 9.36
CA LEU A 123 -3.66 -8.65 10.28
C LEU A 123 -4.55 -7.57 10.92
N GLU A 124 -3.95 -6.50 11.42
CA GLU A 124 -4.68 -5.39 12.07
C GLU A 124 -5.67 -4.74 11.10
N ARG A 125 -5.22 -4.44 9.87
CA ARG A 125 -6.07 -3.87 8.82
C ARG A 125 -7.29 -4.75 8.53
N ARG A 126 -7.09 -6.06 8.36
CA ARG A 126 -8.19 -7.01 8.06
C ARG A 126 -9.11 -7.20 9.25
N THR A 127 -8.55 -7.31 10.44
CA THR A 127 -9.30 -7.43 11.69
C THR A 127 -10.15 -6.17 11.94
N ALA A 128 -9.63 -4.99 11.61
CA ALA A 128 -10.38 -3.75 11.71
C ALA A 128 -11.60 -3.73 10.79
N ILE A 129 -11.50 -4.28 9.57
CA ILE A 129 -12.63 -4.43 8.64
C ILE A 129 -13.68 -5.37 9.25
N LEU A 130 -13.25 -6.50 9.81
CA LEU A 130 -14.17 -7.46 10.44
C LEU A 130 -14.93 -6.83 11.62
N PHE A 131 -14.26 -6.00 12.42
CA PHE A 131 -14.89 -5.31 13.55
C PHE A 131 -15.65 -4.03 13.16
N ALA A 132 -15.50 -3.51 11.94
CA ALA A 132 -16.16 -2.29 11.53
C ALA A 132 -17.70 -2.40 11.55
N ALA A 133 -18.21 -3.63 11.41
CA ALA A 133 -19.65 -3.92 11.53
C ALA A 133 -20.18 -3.83 12.97
N TYR A 134 -19.30 -3.82 13.99
CA TYR A 134 -19.67 -3.95 15.39
C TYR A 134 -19.02 -2.83 16.25
N PRO A 135 -19.77 -1.76 16.57
CA PRO A 135 -19.31 -0.71 17.47
C PRO A 135 -18.83 -1.26 18.82
N ALA A 136 -17.95 -0.52 19.50
CA ALA A 136 -17.34 -0.97 20.76
C ALA A 136 -18.38 -1.38 21.82
N HIS A 137 -19.45 -0.58 21.99
CA HIS A 137 -20.51 -0.86 22.95
C HIS A 137 -21.30 -2.15 22.63
N GLU A 138 -21.39 -2.53 21.35
CA GLU A 138 -22.03 -3.79 20.96
C GLU A 138 -21.11 -4.97 21.28
N ARG A 139 -19.82 -4.86 20.96
CA ARG A 139 -18.81 -5.88 21.24
C ARG A 139 -18.69 -6.20 22.74
N ASP A 140 -18.84 -5.19 23.60
CA ASP A 140 -18.83 -5.37 25.06
C ASP A 140 -19.96 -6.28 25.55
N THR A 141 -21.02 -6.47 24.76
CA THR A 141 -22.16 -7.35 25.12
C THR A 141 -22.03 -8.77 24.56
N PHE A 142 -21.08 -9.05 23.67
CA PHE A 142 -21.00 -10.33 22.95
C PHE A 142 -20.89 -11.54 23.88
N GLU A 143 -20.05 -11.49 24.89
CA GLU A 143 -19.92 -12.59 25.86
C GLU A 143 -21.23 -12.84 26.62
N ARG A 144 -21.97 -11.77 26.94
CA ARG A 144 -23.27 -11.91 27.59
C ARG A 144 -24.32 -12.47 26.65
N GLN A 145 -24.35 -12.00 25.40
CA GLN A 145 -25.24 -12.53 24.35
C GLN A 145 -24.97 -14.03 24.13
N LEU A 146 -23.70 -14.43 24.00
CA LEU A 146 -23.29 -15.83 23.84
C LEU A 146 -23.69 -16.69 25.04
N SER A 147 -23.48 -16.19 26.26
CA SER A 147 -23.88 -16.92 27.47
C SER A 147 -25.39 -17.14 27.52
N GLU A 148 -26.19 -16.11 27.26
CA GLU A 148 -27.65 -16.23 27.29
C GLU A 148 -28.17 -17.09 26.14
N ALA A 149 -27.58 -16.99 24.93
CA ALA A 149 -27.95 -17.84 23.80
C ALA A 149 -27.71 -19.33 24.11
N ARG A 150 -26.56 -19.69 24.71
CA ARG A 150 -26.28 -21.06 25.15
C ARG A 150 -27.28 -21.53 26.20
N THR A 151 -27.68 -20.66 27.12
CA THR A 151 -28.73 -20.95 28.11
C THR A 151 -30.06 -21.28 27.44
N VAL A 152 -30.49 -20.49 26.45
CA VAL A 152 -31.74 -20.73 25.71
C VAL A 152 -31.72 -22.08 24.99
N ILE A 153 -30.64 -22.38 24.27
CA ILE A 153 -30.51 -23.66 23.54
C ILE A 153 -30.48 -24.85 24.50
N ALA A 154 -29.79 -24.73 25.64
CA ALA A 154 -29.72 -25.79 26.64
C ALA A 154 -31.04 -26.01 27.39
N ALA A 155 -31.86 -24.96 27.53
CA ALA A 155 -33.13 -25.00 28.28
C ALA A 155 -34.36 -25.33 27.41
N ALA A 156 -34.19 -25.70 26.12
CA ALA A 156 -35.28 -25.98 25.22
C ALA A 156 -36.26 -27.04 25.79
N GLY A 157 -37.45 -26.61 26.19
CA GLY A 157 -38.50 -27.46 26.79
C GLY A 157 -38.48 -27.57 28.32
N ALA A 158 -37.60 -26.85 29.02
CA ALA A 158 -37.57 -26.81 30.48
C ALA A 158 -38.60 -25.79 31.04
N PRO A 159 -39.42 -26.16 32.04
CA PRO A 159 -40.40 -25.24 32.64
C PRO A 159 -39.77 -24.04 33.38
N ASP A 160 -38.54 -24.20 33.89
CA ASP A 160 -37.82 -23.20 34.71
C ASP A 160 -36.53 -22.74 34.02
N ALA A 161 -36.65 -22.26 32.77
CA ALA A 161 -35.49 -21.76 32.04
C ALA A 161 -34.84 -20.56 32.77
N PRO A 162 -33.50 -20.48 32.85
CA PRO A 162 -32.83 -19.34 33.49
C PRO A 162 -33.11 -18.02 32.75
N ALA A 163 -33.08 -16.91 33.48
CA ALA A 163 -33.39 -15.60 32.94
C ALA A 163 -32.39 -15.15 31.85
N THR A 164 -32.92 -14.69 30.71
CA THR A 164 -32.17 -14.16 29.56
C THR A 164 -32.58 -12.70 29.27
N PRO A 165 -32.34 -11.77 30.21
CA PRO A 165 -32.84 -10.39 30.10
C PRO A 165 -32.27 -9.62 28.91
N LEU A 166 -31.03 -9.88 28.48
CA LEU A 166 -30.43 -9.20 27.34
C LEU A 166 -31.07 -9.68 26.04
N LEU A 167 -31.12 -10.99 25.79
CA LEU A 167 -31.73 -11.54 24.58
C LEU A 167 -33.22 -11.21 24.51
N SER A 168 -33.93 -11.25 25.64
CA SER A 168 -35.34 -10.87 25.70
C SER A 168 -35.57 -9.40 25.29
N ALA A 169 -34.62 -8.51 25.59
CA ALA A 169 -34.68 -7.11 25.18
C ALA A 169 -34.27 -6.86 23.73
N LEU A 170 -33.54 -7.81 23.11
CA LEU A 170 -33.09 -7.75 21.71
C LEU A 170 -34.10 -8.33 20.72
N LEU A 171 -35.12 -9.03 21.19
CA LEU A 171 -36.14 -9.65 20.34
C LEU A 171 -36.85 -8.63 19.45
N LEU A 172 -37.00 -9.00 18.19
CA LEU A 172 -37.84 -8.28 17.24
C LEU A 172 -39.28 -8.82 17.24
N ASP A 173 -40.21 -8.01 16.73
CA ASP A 173 -41.62 -8.40 16.63
C ASP A 173 -41.78 -9.66 15.76
N GLY A 174 -42.31 -10.73 16.36
CA GLY A 174 -42.52 -12.01 15.70
C GLY A 174 -41.31 -12.95 15.70
N GLU A 175 -40.18 -12.56 16.27
CA GLU A 175 -39.00 -13.41 16.46
C GLU A 175 -39.14 -14.26 17.73
N THR A 176 -38.69 -15.52 17.68
CA THR A 176 -38.64 -16.37 18.87
C THR A 176 -37.28 -16.28 19.54
N LEU A 177 -37.26 -16.43 20.87
CA LEU A 177 -36.01 -16.45 21.63
C LEU A 177 -35.05 -17.56 21.17
N ALA A 178 -35.59 -18.70 20.71
CA ALA A 178 -34.81 -19.80 20.18
C ALA A 178 -34.16 -19.46 18.84
N ASP A 179 -34.88 -18.78 17.94
CA ASP A 179 -34.35 -18.36 16.64
C ASP A 179 -33.25 -17.31 16.82
N LEU A 180 -33.46 -16.31 17.68
CA LEU A 180 -32.45 -15.31 18.03
C LEU A 180 -31.19 -15.95 18.63
N ALA A 181 -31.37 -16.87 19.59
CA ALA A 181 -30.25 -17.59 20.21
C ALA A 181 -29.45 -18.42 19.18
N ALA A 182 -30.14 -19.10 18.26
CA ALA A 182 -29.49 -19.86 17.19
C ALA A 182 -28.71 -18.93 16.24
N ALA A 183 -29.27 -17.79 15.88
CA ALA A 183 -28.61 -16.80 15.03
C ALA A 183 -27.35 -16.21 15.69
N ILE A 184 -27.42 -15.85 16.98
CA ILE A 184 -26.27 -15.35 17.75
C ILE A 184 -25.12 -16.37 17.76
N LEU A 185 -25.43 -17.65 18.00
CA LEU A 185 -24.42 -18.71 18.00
C LEU A 185 -23.80 -18.91 16.62
N ALA A 186 -24.63 -18.92 15.57
CA ALA A 186 -24.16 -19.03 14.19
C ALA A 186 -23.22 -17.87 13.81
N HIS A 187 -23.58 -16.62 14.13
CA HIS A 187 -22.73 -15.46 13.89
C HIS A 187 -21.41 -15.52 14.67
N ALA A 188 -21.43 -16.01 15.92
CA ALA A 188 -20.23 -16.18 16.71
C ALA A 188 -19.30 -17.27 16.15
N ASP A 189 -19.85 -18.36 15.63
CA ASP A 189 -19.09 -19.41 14.96
C ASP A 189 -18.46 -18.90 13.67
N ASP A 190 -19.20 -18.15 12.84
CA ASP A 190 -18.69 -17.54 11.61
C ASP A 190 -17.57 -16.51 11.90
N PHE A 191 -17.77 -15.67 12.92
CA PHE A 191 -16.74 -14.73 13.37
C PHE A 191 -15.48 -15.46 13.84
N THR A 192 -15.65 -16.51 14.65
CA THR A 192 -14.54 -17.32 15.17
C THR A 192 -13.78 -18.03 14.05
N ALA A 193 -14.50 -18.60 13.07
CA ALA A 193 -13.91 -19.25 11.91
C ALA A 193 -13.11 -18.25 11.06
N THR A 194 -13.66 -17.06 10.81
CA THR A 194 -13.00 -15.99 10.05
C THR A 194 -11.75 -15.49 10.77
N MET A 195 -11.84 -15.19 12.06
CA MET A 195 -10.67 -14.82 12.88
C MET A 195 -9.62 -15.92 12.92
N GLY A 196 -10.03 -17.18 13.04
CA GLY A 196 -9.15 -18.34 12.99
C GLY A 196 -8.40 -18.43 11.66
N ALA A 197 -9.06 -18.18 10.54
CA ALA A 197 -8.45 -18.15 9.23
C ALA A 197 -7.40 -17.02 9.09
N LEU A 198 -7.71 -15.82 9.61
CA LEU A 198 -6.78 -14.69 9.62
C LEU A 198 -5.54 -14.96 10.48
N LEU A 199 -5.72 -15.48 11.70
CA LEU A 199 -4.62 -15.87 12.58
C LEU A 199 -3.79 -17.02 11.98
N GLY A 200 -4.44 -17.96 11.31
CA GLY A 200 -3.78 -19.03 10.55
C GLY A 200 -2.93 -18.48 9.41
N ALA A 201 -3.43 -17.50 8.65
CA ALA A 201 -2.67 -16.83 7.59
C ALA A 201 -1.44 -16.12 8.16
N LYS A 202 -1.59 -15.30 9.22
CA LYS A 202 -0.46 -14.68 9.94
C LYS A 202 0.60 -15.71 10.32
N ARG A 203 0.20 -16.83 10.91
CA ARG A 203 1.14 -17.90 11.30
C ARG A 203 1.88 -18.48 10.09
N ARG A 204 1.20 -18.71 8.97
CA ARG A 204 1.84 -19.19 7.73
C ARG A 204 2.85 -18.19 7.17
N HIS A 205 2.50 -16.90 7.15
CA HIS A 205 3.43 -15.86 6.72
C HIS A 205 4.70 -15.83 7.57
N LEU A 206 4.55 -15.79 8.90
CA LEU A 206 5.69 -15.80 9.81
C LEU A 206 6.53 -17.08 9.64
N ALA A 207 5.90 -18.26 9.47
CA ALA A 207 6.64 -19.48 9.20
C ALA A 207 7.45 -19.41 7.90
N ALA A 208 6.86 -18.88 6.82
CA ALA A 208 7.54 -18.72 5.53
C ALA A 208 8.71 -17.73 5.62
N ILE A 209 8.51 -16.57 6.26
CA ILE A 209 9.54 -15.54 6.44
C ILE A 209 10.76 -16.08 7.22
N TRP A 210 10.52 -16.90 8.25
CA TRP A 210 11.61 -17.47 9.05
C TRP A 210 12.34 -18.63 8.35
N ALA A 211 11.69 -19.30 7.41
CA ALA A 211 12.30 -20.36 6.60
C ALA A 211 13.09 -19.83 5.40
N ALA A 212 12.71 -18.65 4.88
CA ALA A 212 13.26 -18.07 3.66
C ALA A 212 14.66 -17.44 3.84
N GLY A 213 15.43 -17.44 2.75
CA GLY A 213 16.67 -16.68 2.60
C GLY A 213 16.42 -15.24 2.14
N LEU A 214 17.45 -14.38 2.17
CA LEU A 214 17.31 -12.96 1.86
C LEU A 214 16.75 -12.69 0.45
N GLU A 215 17.19 -13.44 -0.56
CA GLU A 215 16.73 -13.30 -1.95
C GLU A 215 15.21 -13.53 -2.06
N ASP A 216 14.71 -14.60 -1.45
CA ASP A 216 13.27 -14.88 -1.41
C ASP A 216 12.50 -13.77 -0.69
N LEU A 217 13.03 -13.29 0.44
CA LEU A 217 12.41 -12.23 1.23
C LEU A 217 12.28 -10.91 0.45
N GLN A 218 13.24 -10.56 -0.41
CA GLN A 218 13.19 -9.34 -1.23
C GLN A 218 12.01 -9.31 -2.21
N THR A 219 11.48 -10.48 -2.56
CA THR A 219 10.31 -10.62 -3.44
C THR A 219 9.05 -11.06 -2.70
N TYR A 220 9.11 -11.18 -1.37
CA TYR A 220 8.01 -11.71 -0.58
C TYR A 220 6.83 -10.72 -0.52
N ASP A 221 5.66 -11.20 -0.96
CA ASP A 221 4.42 -10.42 -0.88
C ASP A 221 3.65 -10.76 0.41
N VAL A 222 3.64 -9.81 1.35
CA VAL A 222 2.90 -9.92 2.60
C VAL A 222 1.39 -9.82 2.40
N ALA A 223 0.91 -9.17 1.34
CA ALA A 223 -0.52 -8.97 1.10
C ALA A 223 -1.19 -10.19 0.46
N ALA A 224 -0.41 -11.06 -0.19
CA ALA A 224 -0.91 -12.29 -0.79
C ALA A 224 -1.29 -13.37 0.26
N GLY A 225 -2.20 -14.29 -0.08
CA GLY A 225 -2.43 -15.51 0.72
C GLY A 225 -3.29 -15.35 1.99
N TRP A 226 -3.83 -14.17 2.25
CA TRP A 226 -4.83 -13.94 3.29
C TRP A 226 -6.24 -14.31 2.80
N PRO A 227 -7.14 -14.79 3.68
CA PRO A 227 -8.54 -15.02 3.34
C PRO A 227 -9.24 -13.70 2.98
N VAL A 228 -10.16 -13.78 2.02
CA VAL A 228 -11.03 -12.67 1.58
C VAL A 228 -12.06 -12.35 2.66
#